data_AF-K5Y5L3-F1
#
_entry.id   AF-K5Y5L3-F1
#
_cell.length_a   1.000
_cell.length_b   1.000
_cell.length_c   1.000
_cell.angle_alpha   90.00
_cell.angle_beta   90.00
_cell.angle_gamma   90.00
#
_symmetry.space_group_name_H-M   'P 1'
#
loop_
_entity.id
_entity.type
_entity.pdbx_description
1 polymer ?
#
loop_
_entity_poly.entity_id
_entity_poly.type
_entity_poly.pdbx_seq_one_letter_code
_entity_poly.pdbx_strand_id
1 'polypeptide(L)'
;MRSDKIDEFERIYKDINIGQIEFYKKNKVGDADLFVKTENTELRSVLHGHTGNMYKTLNDLLRKKEEMMKIPSGTCMAFNKKFFLTVNGKVLPCEKIGQENPLGHIDENGVNIDFEGISSFYNKMYVPLLKLCKQCYHHDNCAQCIFNIYDKSKSGKLHCPTFVNRATMKNYLSQNISYIEENPDVYEMMIKKDILG
;
A
#
# COMPACT_ATOMS: atom_id res chain seq x y z
N MET A 1 20.69 11.34 -0.28
CA MET A 1 20.98 11.26 -1.72
C MET A 1 21.90 12.41 -2.06
N ARG A 2 22.96 12.19 -2.84
CA ARG A 2 23.89 13.28 -3.18
C ARG A 2 23.17 14.26 -4.10
N SER A 3 23.30 15.56 -3.82
CA SER A 3 22.59 16.62 -4.54
C SER A 3 22.93 16.67 -6.03
N ASP A 4 24.16 16.30 -6.41
CA ASP A 4 24.67 16.32 -7.78
C ASP A 4 24.15 15.19 -8.67
N LYS A 5 23.42 14.23 -8.11
CA LYS A 5 22.91 13.05 -8.82
C LYS A 5 21.39 13.00 -8.95
N ILE A 6 20.69 14.00 -8.43
CA ILE A 6 19.23 14.06 -8.47
C ILE A 6 18.74 14.19 -9.91
N ASP A 7 19.29 15.13 -10.68
CA ASP A 7 18.85 15.36 -12.08
C ASP A 7 19.14 14.17 -12.99
N GLU A 8 20.28 13.48 -12.77
CA GLU A 8 20.63 12.26 -13.50
C GLU A 8 19.67 11.10 -13.15
N PHE A 9 19.32 10.97 -11.86
CA PHE A 9 18.34 9.99 -11.39
C PHE A 9 16.97 10.26 -12.00
N GLU A 10 16.43 11.47 -11.91
CA GLU A 10 15.11 11.84 -12.46
C GLU A 10 15.04 11.65 -13.99
N ARG A 11 16.15 11.87 -14.71
CA ARG A 11 16.21 11.63 -16.16
C ARG A 11 16.13 10.15 -16.54
N ILE A 12 16.70 9.27 -15.73
CA ILE A 12 16.76 7.82 -15.99
C ILE A 12 15.55 7.11 -15.37
N TYR A 13 15.04 7.64 -14.26
CA TYR A 13 13.89 7.14 -13.53
C TYR A 13 12.61 7.43 -14.32
N LYS A 14 12.16 6.43 -15.07
CA LYS A 14 10.80 6.44 -15.63
C LYS A 14 9.87 5.87 -14.57
N ASP A 15 8.96 6.71 -14.07
CA ASP A 15 7.97 6.28 -13.11
C ASP A 15 7.09 5.19 -13.72
N ILE A 16 7.13 4.00 -13.14
CA ILE A 16 6.29 2.85 -13.52
C ILE A 16 4.81 3.15 -13.19
N ASN A 17 4.52 4.20 -12.41
CA ASN A 17 3.16 4.61 -12.02
C ASN A 17 2.40 5.46 -13.05
N ILE A 18 2.89 5.62 -14.28
CA ILE A 18 1.99 6.03 -15.36
C ILE A 18 1.04 4.86 -15.56
N GLY A 19 -0.21 5.02 -15.11
CA GLY A 19 -1.21 3.97 -14.94
C GLY A 19 -1.01 2.84 -15.93
N GLN A 20 -0.70 1.64 -15.44
CA GLN A 20 -0.17 0.55 -16.28
C GLN A 20 -1.10 0.30 -17.48
N ILE A 21 -2.41 0.47 -17.30
CA ILE A 21 -3.42 0.41 -18.36
C ILE A 21 -3.17 1.45 -19.47
N GLU A 22 -2.87 2.70 -19.16
CA GLU A 22 -2.55 3.73 -20.15
C GLU A 22 -1.25 3.41 -20.90
N PHE A 23 -0.24 2.87 -20.21
CA PHE A 23 0.97 2.37 -20.84
C PHE A 23 0.67 1.24 -21.84
N TYR A 24 -0.15 0.26 -21.44
CA TYR A 24 -0.50 -0.87 -22.30
C TYR A 24 -1.37 -0.45 -23.49
N LYS A 25 -2.35 0.44 -23.28
CA LYS A 25 -3.17 1.05 -24.35
C LYS A 25 -2.30 1.82 -25.35
N LYS A 26 -1.32 2.60 -24.88
CA LYS A 26 -0.42 3.40 -25.73
C LYS A 26 0.55 2.55 -26.55
N ASN A 27 1.05 1.46 -25.97
CA ASN A 27 2.07 0.62 -26.61
C ASN A 27 1.49 -0.55 -27.42
N LYS A 28 0.16 -0.68 -27.53
CA LYS A 28 -0.52 -1.77 -28.26
C LYS A 28 0.04 -3.16 -27.90
N VAL A 29 0.35 -3.38 -26.63
CA VAL A 29 0.81 -4.69 -26.16
C VAL A 29 -0.43 -5.60 -26.17
N GLY A 30 -0.61 -6.34 -27.26
CA GLY A 30 -1.80 -7.14 -27.55
C GLY A 30 -1.83 -8.51 -26.88
N ASP A 31 -0.91 -8.79 -25.96
CA ASP A 31 -0.86 -10.07 -25.27
C ASP A 31 -1.48 -9.95 -23.87
N ALA A 32 -2.76 -10.35 -23.77
CA ALA A 32 -3.50 -10.44 -22.52
C ALA A 32 -2.78 -11.33 -21.49
N ASP A 33 -2.04 -12.34 -21.95
CA ASP A 33 -1.28 -13.23 -21.07
C ASP A 33 -0.05 -12.51 -20.50
N LEU A 34 0.66 -11.71 -21.30
CA LEU A 34 1.74 -10.84 -20.80
C LEU A 34 1.21 -9.81 -19.80
N PHE A 35 0.06 -9.20 -20.09
CA PHE A 35 -0.59 -8.23 -19.21
C PHE A 35 -0.98 -8.82 -17.85
N VAL A 36 -1.55 -10.03 -17.81
CA VAL A 36 -1.89 -10.76 -16.57
C VAL A 36 -0.63 -11.32 -15.87
N LYS A 37 0.41 -11.68 -16.62
CA LYS A 37 1.71 -12.14 -16.08
C LYS A 37 2.50 -11.03 -15.40
N THR A 38 2.41 -9.79 -15.88
CA THR A 38 3.09 -8.63 -15.27
C THR A 38 2.51 -8.12 -13.96
N GLU A 39 1.60 -8.89 -13.33
CA GLU A 39 0.98 -8.53 -12.04
C GLU A 39 0.33 -7.14 -12.08
N ASN A 40 -0.64 -6.91 -12.97
CA ASN A 40 -1.34 -5.62 -13.00
C ASN A 40 -2.02 -5.34 -11.64
N THR A 41 -1.34 -4.53 -10.83
CA THR A 41 -1.70 -4.25 -9.44
C THR A 41 -2.92 -3.35 -9.35
N GLU A 42 -3.18 -2.54 -10.38
CA GLU A 42 -4.32 -1.64 -10.44
C GLU A 42 -5.62 -2.41 -10.63
N LEU A 43 -5.68 -3.27 -11.64
CA LEU A 43 -6.86 -4.08 -11.87
C LEU A 43 -7.13 -5.03 -10.72
N ARG A 44 -6.10 -5.68 -10.18
CA ARG A 44 -6.23 -6.50 -8.96
C ARG A 44 -6.79 -5.70 -7.79
N SER A 45 -6.34 -4.45 -7.60
CA SER A 45 -6.87 -3.58 -6.55
C SER A 45 -8.36 -3.28 -6.78
N VAL A 46 -8.77 -2.99 -8.01
CA VAL A 46 -10.19 -2.79 -8.35
C VAL A 46 -11.01 -4.05 -8.09
N LEU A 47 -10.52 -5.20 -8.53
CA LEU A 47 -11.18 -6.49 -8.32
C LEU A 47 -11.35 -6.81 -6.84
N HIS A 48 -10.28 -6.68 -6.05
CA HIS A 48 -10.26 -7.07 -4.65
C HIS A 48 -11.00 -6.10 -3.73
N GLY A 49 -11.02 -4.80 -4.05
CA GLY A 49 -11.58 -3.80 -3.12
C GLY A 49 -12.84 -3.09 -3.56
N HIS A 50 -13.21 -3.14 -4.84
CA HIS A 50 -14.29 -2.31 -5.38
C HIS A 50 -15.43 -3.09 -6.04
N THR A 51 -15.25 -4.38 -6.36
CA THR A 51 -16.32 -5.21 -6.98
C THR A 51 -17.34 -5.73 -5.98
N GLY A 52 -16.98 -5.85 -4.70
CA GLY A 52 -17.83 -6.44 -3.66
C GLY A 52 -17.93 -7.96 -3.70
N ASN A 53 -17.24 -8.64 -4.64
CA ASN A 53 -17.34 -10.08 -4.86
C ASN A 53 -16.11 -10.86 -4.36
N MET A 54 -15.20 -10.21 -3.64
CA MET A 54 -13.96 -10.78 -3.12
C MET A 54 -13.97 -10.78 -1.59
N TYR A 55 -13.79 -11.96 -1.00
CA TYR A 55 -13.79 -12.17 0.45
C TYR A 55 -12.48 -12.84 0.85
N LYS A 56 -11.77 -12.27 1.84
CA LYS A 56 -10.46 -12.80 2.28
C LYS A 56 -10.64 -13.95 3.26
N THR A 57 -11.69 -13.90 4.07
CA THR A 57 -12.01 -14.91 5.06
C THR A 57 -13.50 -15.21 5.06
N LEU A 58 -13.89 -16.39 5.56
CA LEU A 58 -15.30 -16.74 5.75
C LEU A 58 -16.03 -15.71 6.63
N ASN A 59 -15.32 -15.10 7.59
CA ASN A 59 -15.90 -14.07 8.45
C ASN A 59 -16.33 -12.80 7.69
N ASP A 60 -15.74 -12.53 6.51
CA ASP A 60 -16.12 -11.39 5.68
C ASP A 60 -17.51 -11.60 5.05
N LEU A 61 -17.97 -12.85 4.93
CA LEU A 61 -19.34 -13.19 4.50
C LEU A 61 -20.36 -13.04 5.63
N LEU A 62 -19.92 -13.15 6.88
CA LEU A 62 -20.79 -13.24 8.05
C LEU A 62 -20.96 -11.90 8.78
N ARG A 63 -20.00 -10.98 8.67
CA ARG A 63 -20.01 -9.68 9.38
C ARG A 63 -20.52 -8.56 8.49
N LYS A 64 -21.28 -7.62 9.06
CA LYS A 64 -21.63 -6.38 8.35
C LYS A 64 -20.38 -5.53 8.16
N LYS A 65 -20.24 -4.94 6.96
CA LYS A 65 -19.08 -4.11 6.59
C LYS A 65 -18.92 -2.90 7.53
N GLU A 66 -20.00 -2.40 8.14
CA GLU A 66 -19.94 -1.29 9.11
C GLU A 66 -19.37 -1.70 10.48
N GLU A 67 -19.39 -2.99 10.82
CA GLU A 67 -18.94 -3.52 12.13
C GLU A 67 -17.45 -3.92 12.13
N MET A 68 -16.76 -3.74 11.00
CA MET A 68 -15.34 -4.06 10.89
C MET A 68 -14.49 -2.84 11.25
N MET A 69 -13.69 -2.96 12.31
CA MET A 69 -12.71 -1.95 12.67
C MET A 69 -11.64 -1.88 11.58
N LYS A 70 -11.51 -0.72 10.92
CA LYS A 70 -10.55 -0.52 9.83
C LYS A 70 -9.30 0.20 10.33
N ILE A 71 -8.14 -0.40 10.08
CA ILE A 71 -6.86 0.25 10.27
C ILE A 71 -6.71 1.29 9.15
N PRO A 72 -6.37 2.56 9.45
CA PRO A 72 -6.47 3.65 8.49
C PRO A 72 -5.40 3.64 7.39
N SER A 73 -4.39 2.76 7.46
CA SER A 73 -3.32 2.66 6.47
C SER A 73 -2.86 1.21 6.32
N GLY A 74 -2.13 0.92 5.23
CA GLY A 74 -1.57 -0.42 4.94
C GLY A 74 -0.35 -0.78 5.76
N THR A 75 -0.19 -0.17 6.94
CA THR A 75 0.98 -0.39 7.79
C THR A 75 0.92 -1.77 8.41
N CYS A 76 2.02 -2.52 8.33
CA CYS A 76 2.15 -3.78 9.03
C CYS A 76 2.07 -3.56 10.54
N MET A 77 1.36 -4.44 11.25
CA MET A 77 1.46 -4.48 12.71
C MET A 77 2.89 -4.83 13.11
N ALA A 78 3.45 -4.08 14.08
CA ALA A 78 4.76 -4.35 14.63
C ALA A 78 4.88 -5.81 15.05
N PHE A 79 5.96 -6.48 14.62
CA PHE A 79 6.32 -7.85 15.00
C PHE A 79 5.32 -8.95 14.60
N ASN A 80 4.29 -8.65 13.80
CA ASN A 80 3.24 -9.62 13.48
C ASN A 80 3.75 -10.83 12.65
N LYS A 81 4.76 -10.63 11.80
CA LYS A 81 5.35 -11.70 10.99
C LYS A 81 6.85 -11.87 11.18
N LYS A 82 7.58 -10.75 11.12
CA LYS A 82 9.04 -10.70 11.14
C LYS A 82 9.47 -9.40 11.82
N PHE A 83 10.69 -9.38 12.36
CA PHE A 83 11.37 -8.16 12.80
C PHE A 83 12.77 -8.15 12.19
N PHE A 84 13.38 -6.96 12.13
CA PHE A 84 14.70 -6.79 11.53
C PHE A 84 15.68 -6.31 12.58
N LEU A 85 16.89 -6.87 12.58
CA LEU A 85 17.93 -6.54 13.54
C LEU A 85 19.10 -5.87 12.81
N THR A 86 19.56 -4.74 13.32
CA THR A 86 20.77 -4.10 12.80
C THR A 86 22.01 -4.65 13.50
N VAL A 87 23.18 -4.45 12.90
CA VAL A 87 24.49 -4.81 13.49
C VAL A 87 24.75 -4.13 14.84
N ASN A 88 24.09 -3.01 15.09
CA ASN A 88 24.18 -2.26 16.35
C ASN A 88 23.04 -2.63 17.31
N GLY A 89 22.42 -3.81 17.15
CA GLY A 89 21.39 -4.30 18.07
C GLY A 89 20.02 -3.63 17.96
N LYS A 90 19.76 -2.73 17.00
CA LYS A 90 18.44 -2.09 16.88
C LYS A 90 17.41 -3.02 16.25
N VAL A 91 16.23 -3.13 16.85
CA VAL A 91 15.08 -3.84 16.29
C VAL A 91 14.21 -2.88 15.49
N LEU A 92 13.99 -3.16 14.21
CA LEU A 92 13.23 -2.33 13.27
C LEU A 92 11.87 -2.97 12.92
N PRO A 93 10.85 -2.16 12.58
CA PRO A 93 9.51 -2.65 12.27
C PRO A 93 9.44 -3.45 10.96
N CYS A 94 10.17 -3.03 9.92
CA CYS A 94 10.34 -3.77 8.67
C CYS A 94 11.59 -3.32 7.91
N GLU A 95 11.92 -4.00 6.80
CA GLU A 95 13.06 -3.73 5.94
C GLU A 95 13.02 -2.35 5.26
N LYS A 96 11.82 -1.77 5.13
CA LYS A 96 11.59 -0.51 4.42
C LYS A 96 11.76 0.71 5.31
N ILE A 97 11.85 0.54 6.63
CA ILE A 97 11.97 1.65 7.58
C ILE A 97 13.42 1.77 8.02
N GLY A 98 13.94 3.00 7.97
CA GLY A 98 15.31 3.28 8.40
C GLY A 98 15.48 3.19 9.91
N GLN A 99 16.71 3.43 10.36
CA GLN A 99 17.11 3.27 11.76
C GLN A 99 16.67 4.43 12.68
N GLU A 100 15.87 5.37 12.17
CA GLU A 100 15.38 6.54 12.93
C GLU A 100 14.34 6.18 14.01
N ASN A 101 13.58 5.10 13.82
CA ASN A 101 12.50 4.70 14.73
C ASN A 101 12.64 3.20 15.09
N PRO A 102 13.65 2.81 15.89
CA PRO A 102 13.75 1.45 16.38
C PRO A 102 12.59 1.16 17.35
N LEU A 103 12.06 -0.06 17.28
CA LEU A 103 11.03 -0.56 18.19
C LEU A 103 11.61 -1.31 19.39
N GLY A 104 12.92 -1.48 19.45
CA GLY A 104 13.60 -2.16 20.54
C GLY A 104 15.11 -2.23 20.32
N HIS A 105 15.79 -2.83 21.28
CA HIS A 105 17.23 -3.02 21.27
C HIS A 105 17.61 -4.41 21.78
N ILE A 106 18.69 -4.97 21.26
CA ILE A 106 19.29 -6.22 21.71
C ILE A 106 20.75 -5.93 22.03
N ASP A 107 21.14 -6.23 23.25
CA ASP A 107 22.50 -6.09 23.75
C ASP A 107 22.94 -7.35 24.53
N GLU A 108 24.13 -7.30 25.14
CA GLU A 108 24.70 -8.43 25.89
C GLU A 108 23.82 -8.88 27.07
N ASN A 109 22.97 -7.99 27.59
CA ASN A 109 22.05 -8.27 28.69
C ASN A 109 20.71 -8.84 28.22
N GLY A 110 20.46 -8.90 26.91
CA GLY A 110 19.30 -9.55 26.32
C GLY A 110 18.48 -8.65 25.38
N VAL A 111 17.17 -8.92 25.33
CA VAL A 111 16.23 -8.29 24.41
C VAL A 111 15.35 -7.28 25.15
N ASN A 112 15.43 -6.01 24.74
CA ASN A 112 14.71 -4.89 25.33
C ASN A 112 13.65 -4.36 24.35
N ILE A 113 12.38 -4.67 24.62
CA ILE A 113 11.22 -4.23 23.82
C ILE A 113 10.15 -3.65 24.75
N ASP A 114 9.82 -2.38 24.55
CA ASP A 114 8.75 -1.69 25.29
C ASP A 114 7.43 -1.74 24.49
N PHE A 115 6.60 -2.74 24.77
CA PHE A 115 5.33 -2.94 24.06
C PHE A 115 4.35 -1.78 24.27
N GLU A 116 4.30 -1.17 25.45
CA GLU A 116 3.41 -0.06 25.76
C GLU A 116 3.87 1.22 25.03
N GLY A 117 5.19 1.47 25.02
CA GLY A 117 5.81 2.54 24.27
C GLY A 117 5.56 2.41 22.76
N ILE A 118 5.67 1.20 22.20
CA ILE A 118 5.35 0.92 20.79
C ILE A 118 3.88 1.22 20.51
N SER A 119 2.96 0.70 21.33
CA SER A 119 1.52 0.95 21.17
C SER A 119 1.22 2.46 21.19
N SER A 120 1.79 3.17 22.15
CA SER A 120 1.64 4.62 22.30
C SER A 120 2.20 5.38 21.10
N PHE A 121 3.36 4.97 20.58
CA PHE A 121 3.97 5.54 19.39
C PHE A 121 3.08 5.39 18.16
N TYR A 122 2.60 4.17 17.88
CA TYR A 122 1.70 3.93 16.74
C TYR A 122 0.39 4.71 16.88
N ASN A 123 -0.20 4.76 18.07
CA ASN A 123 -1.42 5.54 18.33
C ASN A 123 -1.20 7.03 18.05
N LYS A 124 -0.06 7.60 18.47
CA LYS A 124 0.30 9.00 18.22
C LYS A 124 0.41 9.31 16.72
N MET A 125 0.86 8.36 15.91
CA MET A 125 0.89 8.52 14.45
C MET A 125 -0.49 8.30 13.81
N TYR A 126 -1.27 7.32 14.28
CA TYR A 126 -2.55 6.97 13.68
C TYR A 126 -3.64 8.00 13.93
N VAL A 127 -3.74 8.54 15.15
CA VAL A 127 -4.81 9.47 15.54
C VAL A 127 -4.92 10.68 14.58
N PRO A 128 -3.83 11.38 14.23
CA PRO A 128 -3.87 12.46 13.23
C PRO A 128 -4.32 12.01 11.84
N LEU A 129 -3.97 10.78 11.44
CA LEU A 129 -4.31 10.23 10.12
C LEU A 129 -5.79 9.93 9.94
N LEU A 130 -6.51 9.63 11.02
CA LEU A 130 -7.91 9.22 10.95
C LEU A 130 -8.78 10.22 10.16
N LYS A 131 -8.54 11.53 10.33
CA LYS A 131 -9.29 12.57 9.60
C LYS A 131 -8.98 12.56 8.10
N LEU A 132 -7.70 12.41 7.75
CA LEU A 132 -7.26 12.36 6.36
C LEU A 132 -7.75 11.09 5.67
N CYS A 133 -7.57 9.93 6.30
CA CYS A 133 -7.95 8.65 5.71
C CYS A 133 -9.47 8.49 5.53
N LYS A 134 -10.29 9.12 6.40
CA LYS A 134 -11.75 9.17 6.23
C LYS A 134 -12.20 9.89 4.95
N GLN A 135 -11.40 10.83 4.45
CA GLN A 135 -11.68 11.56 3.22
C GLN A 135 -11.05 10.92 1.98
N CYS A 136 -10.17 9.93 2.18
CA CYS A 136 -9.47 9.24 1.11
C CYS A 136 -10.35 8.11 0.55
N TYR A 137 -10.59 8.14 -0.75
CA TYR A 137 -11.41 7.12 -1.42
C TYR A 137 -10.67 5.79 -1.62
N HIS A 138 -9.35 5.75 -1.42
CA HIS A 138 -8.53 4.53 -1.50
C HIS A 138 -8.45 3.76 -0.16
N HIS A 139 -9.17 4.18 0.88
CA HIS A 139 -8.97 3.67 2.23
C HIS A 139 -9.17 2.14 2.36
N ASP A 140 -10.06 1.54 1.56
CA ASP A 140 -10.34 0.09 1.60
C ASP A 140 -9.19 -0.77 1.07
N ASN A 141 -8.30 -0.19 0.25
CA ASN A 141 -7.16 -0.87 -0.40
C ASN A 141 -5.82 -0.18 -0.11
N CYS A 142 -5.74 0.65 0.91
CA CYS A 142 -4.56 1.45 1.17
C CYS A 142 -3.34 0.56 1.49
N ALA A 143 -2.29 0.66 0.68
CA ALA A 143 -0.99 0.02 0.93
C ALA A 143 0.04 0.97 1.55
N GLN A 144 -0.35 2.22 1.83
CA GLN A 144 0.56 3.24 2.33
C GLN A 144 1.00 2.95 3.77
N CYS A 145 2.31 2.95 4.01
CA CYS A 145 2.89 2.83 5.33
C CYS A 145 2.90 4.17 6.07
N ILE A 146 2.49 4.19 7.34
CA ILE A 146 2.41 5.36 8.23
C ILE A 146 3.73 6.11 8.38
N PHE A 147 4.84 5.36 8.39
CA PHE A 147 6.19 5.90 8.47
C PHE A 147 6.58 6.74 7.24
N ASN A 148 5.80 6.62 6.15
CA ASN A 148 6.00 7.33 4.90
C ASN A 148 4.91 8.40 4.62
N ILE A 149 4.07 8.75 5.61
CA ILE A 149 2.98 9.76 5.46
C ILE A 149 3.33 11.13 6.06
N TYR A 150 4.49 11.26 6.71
CA TYR A 150 4.93 12.53 7.26
C TYR A 150 5.97 13.15 6.33
N ASP A 151 5.71 14.40 5.91
CA ASP A 151 6.69 15.15 5.13
C ASP A 151 7.87 15.51 6.04
N LYS A 152 8.98 14.77 5.86
CA LYS A 152 10.23 14.98 6.59
C LYS A 152 10.90 16.32 6.25
N SER A 153 10.50 16.99 5.16
CA SER A 153 11.08 18.25 4.66
C SER A 153 10.30 19.50 5.09
N LYS A 154 8.99 19.41 5.35
CA LYS A 154 8.13 20.54 5.74
C LYS A 154 7.50 20.33 7.11
N SER A 155 8.27 20.66 8.15
CA SER A 155 7.78 20.91 9.52
C SER A 155 6.79 19.90 10.10
N GLY A 156 6.87 18.62 9.69
CA GLY A 156 6.02 17.55 10.22
C GLY A 156 4.54 17.63 9.82
N LYS A 157 4.20 18.33 8.73
CA LYS A 157 2.82 18.30 8.21
C LYS A 157 2.46 16.91 7.67
N LEU A 158 1.25 16.48 7.98
CA LEU A 158 0.65 15.23 7.50
C LEU A 158 0.44 15.32 5.99
N HIS A 159 1.15 14.48 5.22
CA HIS A 159 1.02 14.43 3.76
C HIS A 159 1.03 12.97 3.29
N CYS A 160 -0.13 12.46 2.88
CA CYS A 160 -0.20 11.13 2.29
C CYS A 160 0.08 11.23 0.78
N PRO A 161 1.19 10.66 0.27
CA PRO A 161 1.55 10.74 -1.14
C PRO A 161 0.55 9.99 -2.04
N THR A 162 -0.22 9.06 -1.47
CA THR A 162 -1.21 8.22 -2.16
C THR A 162 -2.65 8.61 -1.80
N PHE A 163 -2.86 9.85 -1.35
CA PHE A 163 -4.21 10.34 -1.08
C PHE A 163 -5.04 10.42 -2.38
N VAL A 164 -6.23 9.81 -2.37
CA VAL A 164 -7.14 9.82 -3.53
C VAL A 164 -8.44 10.52 -3.17
N ASN A 165 -8.74 11.60 -3.89
CA ASN A 165 -10.02 12.29 -3.78
C ASN A 165 -11.10 11.61 -4.65
N ARG A 166 -12.35 12.04 -4.49
CA ARG A 166 -13.52 11.48 -5.19
C ARG A 166 -13.38 11.50 -6.72
N ALA A 167 -12.91 12.61 -7.28
CA ALA A 167 -12.82 12.78 -8.73
C ALA A 167 -11.76 11.84 -9.32
N THR A 168 -10.59 11.77 -8.67
CA THR A 168 -9.53 10.83 -9.04
C THR A 168 -10.01 9.39 -8.94
N MET A 169 -10.70 9.01 -7.86
CA MET A 169 -11.25 7.66 -7.72
C MET A 169 -12.29 7.34 -8.81
N LYS A 170 -13.19 8.28 -9.12
CA LYS A 170 -14.19 8.10 -10.17
C LYS A 170 -13.52 7.79 -11.52
N ASN A 171 -12.50 8.55 -11.88
CA ASN A 171 -11.78 8.32 -13.14
C ASN A 171 -11.04 6.98 -13.12
N TYR A 172 -10.36 6.67 -12.02
CA TYR A 172 -9.67 5.40 -11.84
C TYR A 172 -10.61 4.20 -12.02
N LEU A 173 -11.75 4.20 -11.33
CA LEU A 173 -12.75 3.14 -11.46
C LEU A 173 -13.32 3.07 -12.88
N SER A 174 -13.67 4.21 -13.47
CA SER A 174 -14.22 4.24 -14.83
C SER A 174 -13.25 3.63 -15.85
N GLN A 175 -11.96 3.99 -15.79
CA GLN A 175 -10.96 3.47 -16.72
C GLN A 175 -10.75 1.96 -16.56
N ASN A 176 -10.64 1.49 -15.32
CA ASN A 176 -10.39 0.08 -15.02
C ASN A 176 -11.60 -0.81 -15.31
N ILE A 177 -12.81 -0.36 -14.94
CA ILE A 177 -14.05 -1.11 -15.19
C ILE A 177 -14.33 -1.18 -16.68
N SER A 178 -14.25 -0.07 -17.43
CA SER A 178 -14.46 -0.11 -18.88
C SER A 178 -13.44 -1.00 -19.58
N TYR A 179 -12.19 -1.02 -19.11
CA TYR A 179 -11.20 -1.95 -19.64
C TYR A 179 -11.58 -3.42 -19.39
N ILE A 180 -12.08 -3.76 -18.21
CA ILE A 180 -12.57 -5.11 -17.89
C ILE A 180 -13.79 -5.48 -18.76
N GLU A 181 -14.72 -4.54 -18.96
CA GLU A 181 -15.91 -4.74 -19.80
C GLU A 181 -15.54 -4.98 -21.28
N GLU A 182 -14.52 -4.29 -21.78
CA GLU A 182 -13.98 -4.45 -23.14
C GLU A 182 -13.14 -5.72 -23.31
N ASN A 183 -12.62 -6.32 -22.22
CA ASN A 183 -11.68 -7.45 -22.24
C ASN A 183 -12.07 -8.52 -21.19
N PRO A 184 -13.20 -9.24 -21.39
CA PRO A 184 -13.73 -10.20 -20.41
C PRO A 184 -12.82 -11.43 -20.20
N ASP A 185 -12.00 -11.77 -21.18
CA ASP A 185 -10.97 -12.82 -21.11
C ASP A 185 -9.89 -12.50 -20.07
N VAL A 186 -9.46 -11.23 -19.98
CA VAL A 186 -8.51 -10.76 -18.96
C VAL A 186 -9.09 -10.94 -17.56
N TYR A 187 -10.37 -10.61 -17.38
CA TYR A 187 -11.06 -10.82 -16.10
C TYR A 187 -11.10 -12.29 -15.70
N GLU A 188 -11.49 -13.17 -16.63
CA GLU A 188 -11.56 -14.61 -16.37
C GLU A 188 -10.18 -15.18 -15.98
N MET A 189 -9.12 -14.77 -16.68
CA MET A 189 -7.74 -15.16 -16.36
C MET A 189 -7.32 -14.68 -14.97
N MET A 190 -7.63 -13.43 -14.62
CA MET A 190 -7.28 -12.86 -13.30
C MET A 190 -7.99 -13.59 -12.16
N ILE A 191 -9.30 -13.83 -12.28
CA ILE A 191 -10.08 -14.52 -11.25
C ILE A 191 -9.61 -15.97 -11.09
N LYS A 192 -9.36 -16.69 -12.17
CA LYS A 192 -8.82 -18.06 -12.10
C LYS A 192 -7.47 -18.10 -11.40
N LYS A 193 -6.58 -17.16 -11.71
CA LYS A 193 -5.25 -17.07 -11.08
C LYS A 193 -5.33 -16.74 -9.58
N ASP A 194 -6.24 -15.86 -9.17
CA ASP A 194 -6.38 -15.46 -7.77
C ASP A 194 -7.16 -16.47 -6.91
N ILE A 195 -7.99 -17.36 -7.51
CA ILE A 195 -8.70 -18.45 -6.81
C ILE A 195 -7.84 -19.72 -6.70
N LEU A 196 -7.00 -20.01 -7.70
CA LEU A 196 -6.25 -21.28 -7.80
C LEU A 196 -4.76 -21.17 -7.39
N GLY A 197 -4.25 -19.96 -7.15
CA GLY A 197 -2.87 -19.69 -6.73
C GLY A 197 -2.75 -19.39 -5.25
#